data_AF-A0A7J7EPV4-F1
#
_entry.id   AF-A0A7J7EPV4-F1
#
_cell.length_a   1.000
_cell.length_b   1.000
_cell.length_c   1.000
_cell.angle_alpha   90.00
_cell.angle_beta   90.00
_cell.angle_gamma   90.00
#
_symmetry.space_group_name_H-M   'P 1'
#
loop_
_entity.id
_entity.type
_entity.pdbx_description
1 polymer ?
#
loop_
_entity_poly.entity_id
_entity_poly.type
_entity_poly.pdbx_seq_one_letter_code
_entity_poly.pdbx_strand_id
1 'polypeptide(L)'
;EALQRIISTLANKNDEIQNFIDTLNQTLKGVQENSSNVLSELDEEFDSLYSILDEVKESMINSIKQEQARKSQELQSQLSQCNNALENSEELLEFATRSLDIKEPEEFSK
;
A
#
# COMPACT_ATOMS: atom_id res chain seq x y z
N GLU A 1 -24.14 17.93 76.99
CA GLU A 1 -22.85 18.35 76.40
C GLU A 1 -22.07 17.23 75.71
N ALA A 2 -21.69 16.13 76.38
CA ALA A 2 -20.87 15.07 75.76
C ALA A 2 -21.50 14.43 74.50
N LEU A 3 -22.78 14.08 74.58
CA LEU A 3 -23.55 13.53 73.44
C LEU A 3 -23.59 14.48 72.24
N GLN A 4 -23.71 15.78 72.51
CA GLN A 4 -23.76 16.82 71.47
C GLN A 4 -22.42 16.94 70.74
N ARG A 5 -21.30 16.85 71.46
CA ARG A 5 -19.96 16.77 70.85
C ARG A 5 -19.80 15.54 69.97
N ILE A 6 -20.24 14.37 70.44
CA ILE A 6 -20.17 13.12 69.66
C ILE A 6 -20.98 13.25 68.36
N ILE A 7 -22.20 13.79 68.44
CA ILE A 7 -23.06 14.01 67.27
C ILE A 7 -22.37 14.97 66.27
N SER A 8 -21.81 16.08 66.73
CA SER A 8 -21.07 17.01 65.86
C SER A 8 -19.85 16.37 65.21
N THR A 9 -19.08 15.54 65.94
CA THR A 9 -17.94 14.82 65.37
C THR A 9 -18.38 13.83 64.30
N LEU A 10 -19.46 13.08 64.52
CA LEU A 10 -20.00 12.15 63.53
C LEU A 10 -20.53 12.86 62.28
N ALA A 11 -21.23 13.98 62.46
CA ALA A 11 -21.70 14.80 61.33
C ALA A 11 -20.52 15.29 60.48
N ASN A 12 -19.49 15.87 61.11
CA ASN A 12 -18.29 16.31 60.40
C ASN A 12 -17.58 15.16 59.68
N LYS A 13 -17.51 13.97 60.29
CA LYS A 13 -16.93 12.78 59.64
C LYS A 13 -17.75 12.26 58.47
N ASN A 14 -19.07 12.33 58.55
CA ASN A 14 -19.93 12.01 57.41
C ASN A 14 -19.70 12.99 56.25
N ASP A 15 -19.58 14.29 56.53
CA ASP A 15 -19.30 15.30 55.49
C ASP A 15 -17.93 15.08 54.85
N GLU A 16 -16.89 14.77 55.65
CA GLU A 16 -15.57 14.40 55.13
C GLU A 16 -15.62 13.16 54.22
N ILE A 17 -16.36 12.11 54.63
CA ILE A 17 -16.52 10.88 53.83
C ILE A 17 -17.26 11.20 52.52
N GLN A 18 -18.30 12.03 52.55
CA GLN A 18 -19.04 12.41 51.35
C GLN A 18 -18.13 13.17 50.36
N ASN A 19 -17.36 14.14 50.84
CA ASN A 19 -16.40 14.87 50.01
C ASN A 19 -15.33 13.93 49.40
N PHE A 20 -14.89 12.92 50.17
CA PHE A 20 -13.95 11.93 49.69
C PHE A 20 -14.56 11.03 48.60
N ILE A 21 -15.81 10.61 48.77
CA ILE A 21 -16.57 9.86 47.75
C ILE A 21 -16.67 10.68 46.45
N ASP A 22 -17.00 11.97 46.54
CA ASP A 22 -17.12 12.84 45.37
C ASP A 22 -15.78 12.99 44.63
N THR A 23 -14.69 13.12 45.39
CA THR A 23 -13.32 13.16 44.84
C THR A 23 -12.96 11.84 44.15
N LEU A 24 -13.32 10.69 44.73
CA LEU A 24 -13.09 9.38 44.11
C LEU A 24 -13.89 9.23 42.82
N ASN A 25 -15.14 9.67 42.79
CA ASN A 25 -15.98 9.63 41.59
C ASN A 25 -15.41 10.51 40.47
N GLN A 26 -14.95 11.72 40.78
CA GLN A 26 -14.27 12.58 39.80
C GLN A 26 -12.98 11.95 39.28
N THR A 27 -12.18 11.36 40.18
CA THR A 27 -10.94 10.68 39.80
C THR A 27 -11.22 9.49 38.87
N LEU A 28 -12.20 8.65 39.21
CA LEU A 28 -12.63 7.52 38.39
C LEU A 28 -13.07 7.98 37.00
N LYS A 29 -13.89 9.04 36.93
CA LYS A 29 -14.33 9.61 35.67
C LYS A 29 -13.14 10.08 34.83
N GLY A 30 -12.19 10.79 35.44
CA GLY A 30 -10.97 11.23 34.75
C GLY A 30 -10.13 10.08 34.20
N VAL A 31 -9.99 8.98 34.95
CA VAL A 31 -9.30 7.77 34.49
C VAL A 31 -10.04 7.14 33.29
N GLN A 32 -11.37 7.05 33.35
CA GLN A 32 -12.18 6.50 32.27
C GLN A 32 -12.08 7.33 30.98
N GLU A 33 -12.21 8.66 31.09
CA GLU A 33 -12.07 9.58 29.96
C GLU A 33 -10.67 9.51 29.36
N ASN A 34 -9.62 9.55 30.19
CA ASN A 34 -8.25 9.45 29.71
C ASN A 34 -7.99 8.11 29.01
N SER A 35 -8.45 7.00 29.57
CA SER A 35 -8.30 5.69 28.93
C SER A 35 -9.04 5.63 27.60
N SER A 36 -10.24 6.20 27.51
CA SER A 36 -11.00 6.23 26.25
C SER A 36 -10.29 7.08 25.19
N ASN A 37 -9.73 8.23 25.57
CA ASN A 37 -9.02 9.11 24.65
C ASN A 37 -7.77 8.44 24.10
N VAL A 38 -6.93 7.85 24.96
CA VAL A 38 -5.69 7.18 24.52
C VAL A 38 -5.99 5.97 23.64
N LEU A 39 -7.07 5.25 23.88
CA LEU A 39 -7.50 4.15 23.00
C LEU A 39 -7.93 4.68 21.62
N SER A 40 -8.70 5.77 21.57
CA SER A 40 -9.12 6.41 20.31
C SER A 40 -7.91 6.92 19.51
N GLU A 41 -6.98 7.61 20.17
CA GLU A 41 -5.74 8.09 19.54
C GLU A 41 -4.92 6.92 18.97
N LEU A 42 -4.84 5.81 19.70
CA LEU A 42 -4.14 4.61 19.21
C LEU A 42 -4.82 4.02 17.97
N ASP A 43 -6.15 3.93 17.97
CA ASP A 43 -6.91 3.43 16.81
C ASP A 43 -6.70 4.34 15.58
N GLU A 44 -6.71 5.66 15.76
CA GLU A 44 -6.43 6.63 14.68
C GLU A 44 -5.02 6.48 14.09
N GLU A 45 -4.01 6.25 14.94
CA GLU A 45 -2.64 5.98 14.49
C GLU A 45 -2.55 4.67 13.68
N PHE A 46 -3.28 3.62 14.08
CA PHE A 46 -3.35 2.38 13.30
C PHE A 46 -4.05 2.57 11.96
N ASP A 47 -5.14 3.33 11.89
CA ASP A 47 -5.83 3.65 10.65
C ASP A 47 -4.92 4.43 9.67
N SER A 48 -4.11 5.35 10.20
CA SER A 48 -3.07 6.04 9.44
C SER A 48 -2.01 5.06 8.90
N LEU A 49 -1.52 4.14 9.74
CA LEU A 49 -0.56 3.12 9.30
C LEU A 49 -1.14 2.20 8.22
N TYR A 50 -2.40 1.79 8.32
CA TYR A 50 -3.05 0.98 7.29
C TYR A 50 -3.18 1.72 5.97
N SER A 51 -3.50 3.02 6.02
CA SER A 51 -3.59 3.86 4.83
C SER A 51 -2.24 3.95 4.11
N ILE A 52 -1.16 4.21 4.85
CA ILE A 52 0.20 4.24 4.30
C ILE A 52 0.58 2.88 3.70
N LEU A 53 0.25 1.79 4.39
CA LEU A 53 0.56 0.45 3.90
C LEU A 53 -0.16 0.14 2.58
N ASP A 54 -1.43 0.53 2.45
CA ASP A 54 -2.20 0.34 1.22
C ASP A 54 -1.66 1.19 0.07
N GLU A 55 -1.29 2.45 0.32
CA GLU A 55 -0.65 3.32 -0.67
C GLU A 55 0.66 2.72 -1.21
N VAL A 56 1.52 2.21 -0.31
CA VAL A 56 2.79 1.57 -0.68
C VAL A 56 2.53 0.30 -1.49
N LYS A 57 1.56 -0.51 -1.08
CA LYS A 57 1.16 -1.72 -1.80
C LYS A 57 0.69 -1.40 -3.22
N GLU A 58 -0.20 -0.42 -3.39
CA GLU A 58 -0.68 -0.01 -4.71
C GLU A 58 0.44 0.56 -5.58
N SER A 59 1.38 1.33 -5.00
CA SER A 59 2.58 1.82 -5.70
C SER A 59 3.45 0.67 -6.21
N MET A 60 3.69 -0.36 -5.41
CA MET A 60 4.45 -1.55 -5.82
C MET A 60 3.73 -2.32 -6.94
N ILE A 61 2.41 -2.52 -6.82
CA ILE A 61 1.60 -3.17 -7.85
C ILE A 61 1.69 -2.42 -9.17
N ASN A 62 1.58 -1.10 -9.13
CA ASN A 62 1.68 -0.25 -10.33
C ASN A 62 3.06 -0.33 -10.96
N SER A 63 4.13 -0.33 -10.15
CA SER A 63 5.50 -0.50 -10.63
C SER A 63 5.70 -1.82 -11.36
N ILE A 64 5.17 -2.93 -10.80
CA ILE A 64 5.22 -4.25 -11.45
C ILE A 64 4.47 -4.26 -12.78
N LYS A 65 3.24 -3.71 -12.81
CA LYS A 65 2.43 -3.62 -14.04
C LYS A 65 3.11 -2.81 -15.14
N GLN A 66 3.70 -1.67 -14.79
CA GLN A 66 4.44 -0.83 -15.73
C GLN A 66 5.66 -1.57 -16.30
N GLU A 67 6.43 -2.24 -15.44
CA GLU A 67 7.62 -2.98 -15.87
C GLU A 67 7.25 -4.19 -16.74
N GLN A 68 6.16 -4.88 -16.41
CA GLN A 68 5.62 -5.95 -17.25
C GLN A 68 5.22 -5.44 -18.64
N ALA A 69 4.50 -4.31 -18.71
CA ALA A 69 4.08 -3.71 -19.96
C ALA A 69 5.29 -3.28 -20.81
N ARG A 70 6.28 -2.62 -20.18
CA ARG A 70 7.54 -2.20 -20.82
C ARG A 70 8.27 -3.38 -21.46
N LYS A 71 8.51 -4.45 -20.68
CA LYS A 71 9.19 -5.66 -21.17
C LYS A 71 8.41 -6.35 -22.29
N SER A 72 7.08 -6.41 -22.17
CA SER A 72 6.23 -7.02 -23.20
C SER A 72 6.30 -6.25 -24.52
N GLN A 73 6.26 -4.92 -24.46
CA GLN A 73 6.41 -4.06 -25.63
C GLN A 73 7.79 -4.19 -26.27
N GLU A 74 8.85 -4.26 -25.47
CA GLU A 74 10.21 -4.45 -25.94
C GLU A 74 10.36 -5.79 -26.69
N LEU A 75 9.85 -6.88 -26.12
CA LEU A 75 9.85 -8.20 -26.77
C LEU A 75 9.04 -8.22 -28.07
N GLN A 76 7.88 -7.57 -28.10
CA GLN A 76 7.08 -7.46 -29.33
C GLN A 76 7.83 -6.68 -30.42
N SER A 77 8.53 -5.61 -30.05
CA SER A 77 9.36 -4.84 -30.98
C SER A 77 10.50 -5.69 -31.54
N GLN A 78 11.20 -6.45 -30.69
CA GLN A 78 12.26 -7.37 -31.10
C GLN A 78 11.73 -8.47 -32.04
N LEU A 79 10.60 -9.09 -31.72
CA LEU A 79 9.96 -10.08 -32.58
C LEU A 79 9.63 -9.52 -33.97
N SER A 80 9.07 -8.31 -34.03
CA SER A 80 8.78 -7.63 -35.30
C SER A 80 10.05 -7.42 -36.13
N GLN A 81 11.13 -6.96 -35.50
CA GLN A 81 12.42 -6.79 -36.17
C GLN A 81 13.00 -8.11 -36.68
N CYS A 82 12.94 -9.18 -35.87
CA CYS A 82 13.40 -10.50 -36.28
C CYS A 82 12.58 -11.05 -37.46
N ASN A 83 11.26 -10.88 -37.46
CA ASN A 83 10.42 -11.32 -38.57
C ASN A 83 10.77 -10.58 -39.87
N ASN A 84 10.94 -9.26 -39.82
CA ASN A 84 11.35 -8.48 -41.00
C ASN A 84 12.74 -8.90 -41.50
N ALA A 85 13.68 -9.18 -40.59
CA ALA A 85 15.01 -9.65 -40.96
C ALA A 85 14.98 -11.04 -41.60
N LEU A 86 14.11 -11.93 -41.10
CA LEU A 86 13.89 -13.26 -41.68
C LEU A 86 13.31 -13.15 -43.08
N GLU A 87 12.25 -12.35 -43.28
CA GLU A 87 11.63 -12.11 -44.59
C GLU A 87 12.65 -11.62 -45.62
N ASN A 88 13.44 -10.59 -45.27
CA ASN A 88 14.52 -10.10 -46.14
C ASN A 88 15.55 -11.19 -46.47
N SER A 89 15.88 -12.07 -45.51
CA SER A 89 16.82 -13.16 -45.73
C SER A 89 16.23 -14.24 -46.65
N GLU A 90 14.94 -14.52 -46.55
CA GLU A 90 14.22 -15.45 -47.42
C GLU A 90 14.16 -14.92 -48.86
N GLU A 91 13.86 -13.63 -49.04
CA GLU A 91 13.89 -12.96 -50.35
C GLU A 91 15.27 -13.03 -51.00
N LEU A 92 16.33 -12.75 -50.23
CA LEU A 92 17.71 -12.84 -50.70
C LEU A 92 18.09 -14.27 -51.09
N LEU A 93 17.67 -15.26 -50.31
CA LEU A 93 17.91 -16.67 -50.60
C LEU A 93 17.18 -17.10 -51.87
N GLU A 94 15.94 -16.66 -52.06
CA GLU A 94 15.17 -16.93 -53.27
C GLU A 94 15.85 -16.30 -54.49
N PHE A 95 16.28 -15.04 -54.39
CA PHE A 95 17.01 -14.36 -55.45
C PHE A 95 18.31 -15.09 -55.84
N ALA A 96 19.11 -15.50 -54.85
CA ALA A 96 20.34 -16.24 -55.08
C ALA A 96 20.06 -17.61 -55.73
N THR A 97 18.99 -18.29 -55.30
CA THR A 97 18.58 -19.58 -55.87
C THR A 97 18.15 -19.43 -57.33
N ARG A 98 17.31 -18.45 -57.65
CA ARG A 98 16.91 -18.13 -59.03
C ARG A 98 18.13 -17.79 -59.89
N SER A 99 19.05 -16.99 -59.36
CA SER A 99 20.28 -16.59 -60.05
C SER A 99 21.17 -17.78 -60.41
N LEU A 100 21.24 -18.82 -59.57
CA LEU A 100 22.00 -20.04 -59.82
C LEU A 100 21.37 -20.95 -60.89
N ASP A 101 20.06 -20.86 -61.10
CA ASP A 101 19.34 -21.67 -62.11
C ASP A 101 19.38 -21.04 -63.52
N ILE A 102 19.98 -19.84 -63.66
CA ILE A 102 20.17 -19.17 -64.95
C ILE A 102 21.23 -19.91 -65.76
N LYS A 103 20.81 -20.53 -66.87
CA LYS A 103 21.67 -21.35 -67.76
C LYS A 103 22.26 -20.57 -68.93
N GLU A 104 21.70 -19.41 -69.26
CA GLU A 104 22.20 -18.54 -70.33
C GLU A 104 22.71 -17.20 -69.74
N PRO A 105 23.98 -16.82 -69.96
CA PRO A 105 24.59 -15.63 -69.35
C PRO A 105 23.88 -14.30 -69.68
N GLU A 106 23.16 -14.26 -70.80
CA GLU A 106 22.43 -13.08 -71.30
C GLU A 106 21.13 -12.82 -70.49
N GLU A 107 20.60 -13.83 -69.80
CA GLU A 107 19.42 -13.69 -68.93
C GLU A 107 19.78 -13.21 -67.51
N PHE A 108 21.04 -13.33 -67.09
CA PHE A 108 21.49 -12.85 -65.78
C PHE A 108 21.52 -11.32 -65.66
N SER A 109 21.63 -10.63 -66.80
CA SER A 109 21.77 -9.16 -66.88
C SER A 109 20.48 -8.42 -67.24
N LYS A 110 19.35 -9.12 -67.37
CA LYS A 110 18.01 -8.57 -67.60
C LYS A 110 17.19 -8.58 -66.32
#